data_AF-A0A7W7HCZ3-F1
#
_entry.id   AF-A0A7W7HCZ3-F1
#
_cell.length_a   1.000
_cell.length_b   1.000
_cell.length_c   1.000
_cell.angle_alpha   90.00
_cell.angle_beta   90.00
_cell.angle_gamma   90.00
#
_symmetry.space_group_name_H-M   'P 1'
#
loop_
_entity.id
_entity.type
_entity.pdbx_description
1 polymer ?
#
loop_
_entity_poly.entity_id
_entity_poly.type
_entity_poly.pdbx_seq_one_letter_code
_entity_poly.pdbx_strand_id
1 'polypeptide(L)'
;MSDLSPATHAGDPLPALTVVTGTKPRPAPLDPPMVPFALAGVAAFAVATLITWLTDAPGLWFQTCLAGLLWGIPGTLTMVVHDRNRRRRRALTHPEFTVDA
;
A
#
# COMPACT_ATOMS: atom_id res chain seq x y z
N MET A 1 -57.81 6.03 1.29
CA MET A 1 -56.82 7.00 1.78
C MET A 1 -55.98 6.30 2.81
N SER A 2 -54.71 6.16 2.52
CA SER A 2 -53.71 5.36 3.21
C SER A 2 -53.34 5.97 4.56
N ASP A 3 -53.58 5.24 5.64
CA ASP A 3 -53.00 5.55 6.94
C ASP A 3 -51.70 4.74 7.10
N LEU A 4 -50.64 5.21 6.43
CA LEU A 4 -49.28 4.74 6.65
C LEU A 4 -48.70 5.57 7.80
N SER A 5 -49.02 5.14 9.02
CA SER A 5 -48.33 5.59 10.23
C SER A 5 -46.85 5.20 10.15
N PRO A 6 -45.90 6.10 10.49
CA PRO A 6 -44.48 5.80 10.39
C PRO A 6 -44.10 4.82 11.50
N ALA A 7 -43.69 3.61 11.13
CA ALA A 7 -42.99 2.72 12.04
C ALA A 7 -41.62 3.36 12.35
N THR A 8 -41.57 4.14 13.43
CA THR A 8 -40.35 4.50 14.13
C THR A 8 -39.72 3.20 14.64
N HIS A 9 -38.86 2.57 13.84
CA HIS A 9 -37.95 1.53 14.30
C HIS A 9 -36.79 2.17 15.06
N ALA A 10 -37.10 2.74 16.23
CA ALA A 10 -36.14 2.91 17.32
C ALA A 10 -36.05 1.55 18.05
N GLY A 11 -35.45 0.57 17.38
CA GLY A 11 -35.15 -0.73 17.98
C GLY A 11 -33.68 -0.76 18.33
N ASP A 12 -33.35 -0.79 19.62
CA ASP A 12 -32.04 -1.22 20.08
C ASP A 12 -31.65 -2.53 19.35
N PRO A 13 -30.42 -2.64 18.84
CA PRO A 13 -30.00 -3.87 18.18
C PRO A 13 -30.13 -5.05 19.15
N LEU A 14 -30.88 -6.07 18.73
CA LEU A 14 -31.15 -7.26 19.54
C LEU A 14 -29.83 -7.84 20.06
N PRO A 15 -29.66 -8.02 21.39
CA PRO A 15 -28.39 -8.42 22.00
C PRO A 15 -27.85 -9.75 21.46
N ALA A 16 -28.73 -10.60 20.93
CA ALA A 16 -28.37 -11.85 20.28
C ALA A 16 -27.60 -11.67 18.96
N LEU A 17 -27.88 -10.61 18.18
CA LEU A 17 -27.12 -10.30 16.96
C LEU A 17 -25.72 -9.80 17.31
N THR A 18 -25.59 -8.98 18.36
CA THR A 18 -24.31 -8.47 18.87
C THR A 18 -23.38 -9.57 19.38
N VAL A 19 -23.94 -10.67 19.90
CA VAL A 19 -23.18 -11.86 20.34
C VAL A 19 -22.72 -12.73 19.17
N VAL A 20 -23.54 -12.87 18.11
CA VAL A 20 -23.22 -13.70 16.93
C VAL A 20 -22.28 -12.98 15.95
N THR A 21 -22.43 -11.68 15.77
CA THR A 21 -21.44 -10.84 15.09
C THR A 21 -20.41 -10.38 16.11
N GLY A 22 -19.59 -11.31 16.60
CA GLY A 22 -18.56 -11.01 17.58
C GLY A 22 -17.81 -9.73 17.21
N THR A 23 -17.70 -8.80 18.15
CA THR A 23 -16.96 -7.54 18.07
C THR A 23 -15.45 -7.78 18.03
N LYS A 24 -15.00 -8.80 17.29
CA LYS A 24 -13.57 -9.05 17.11
C LYS A 24 -13.03 -7.82 16.37
N PRO A 25 -12.10 -7.06 16.97
CA PRO A 25 -11.45 -5.95 16.29
C PRO A 25 -10.85 -6.52 15.02
N ARG A 26 -11.26 -5.99 13.86
CA ARG A 26 -10.69 -6.41 12.58
C ARG A 26 -9.18 -6.21 12.71
N PRO A 27 -8.35 -7.27 12.55
CA PRO A 27 -6.92 -7.10 12.64
C PRO A 27 -6.51 -6.01 11.65
N ALA A 28 -5.85 -4.98 12.17
CA ALA A 28 -5.30 -3.94 11.33
C ALA A 28 -4.45 -4.64 10.26
N PRO A 29 -4.68 -4.36 8.96
CA PRO A 29 -3.85 -4.93 7.91
C PRO A 29 -2.38 -4.74 8.29
N LEU A 30 -1.60 -5.83 8.25
CA LEU A 30 -0.16 -5.71 8.36
C LEU A 30 0.32 -5.21 7.02
N ASP A 31 0.75 -3.96 7.03
CA ASP A 31 0.72 -3.15 5.83
C ASP A 31 2.13 -2.53 5.73
N PRO A 32 3.18 -3.36 5.54
CA PRO A 32 4.56 -2.90 5.54
C PRO A 32 4.75 -1.88 4.41
N PRO A 33 5.62 -0.86 4.58
CA PRO A 33 5.95 0.06 3.50
C PRO A 33 6.56 -0.76 2.35
N MET A 34 5.98 -0.68 1.15
CA MET A 34 6.41 -1.49 0.00
C MET A 34 7.55 -0.82 -0.77
N VAL A 35 7.64 0.51 -0.66
CA VAL A 35 8.70 1.37 -1.23
C VAL A 35 10.14 0.93 -0.91
N PRO A 36 10.54 0.54 0.32
CA PRO A 36 11.91 0.10 0.58
C PRO A 36 12.34 -1.11 -0.24
N PHE A 37 11.43 -2.06 -0.51
CA PHE A 37 11.73 -3.22 -1.34
C PHE A 37 11.95 -2.84 -2.80
N ALA A 38 11.14 -1.90 -3.32
CA ALA A 38 11.32 -1.37 -4.67
C ALA A 38 12.66 -0.65 -4.82
N LEU A 39 13.01 0.21 -3.86
CA LEU A 39 14.29 0.90 -3.83
C LEU A 39 15.46 -0.07 -3.77
N ALA A 40 15.37 -1.12 -2.94
CA ALA A 40 16.41 -2.15 -2.86
C ALA A 40 16.63 -2.86 -4.20
N GLY A 41 15.56 -3.20 -4.92
CA GLY A 41 15.66 -3.81 -6.25
C GLY A 41 16.33 -2.88 -7.28
N VAL A 42 15.91 -1.61 -7.34
CA VAL A 42 16.51 -0.62 -8.25
C VAL A 42 17.98 -0.35 -7.90
N ALA A 43 18.30 -0.23 -6.61
CA ALA A 43 19.67 -0.04 -6.16
C ALA A 43 20.57 -1.23 -6.54
N ALA A 44 20.07 -2.47 -6.41
CA ALA A 44 20.80 -3.66 -6.83
C ALA A 44 21.10 -3.63 -8.34
N PHE A 45 20.13 -3.25 -9.17
CA PHE A 45 20.36 -3.09 -10.62
C PHE A 45 21.34 -1.95 -10.96
N ALA A 46 21.29 -0.84 -10.24
CA ALA A 46 22.25 0.26 -10.41
C ALA A 46 23.69 -0.20 -10.11
N VAL A 47 23.87 -0.91 -8.99
CA VAL A 47 25.17 -1.48 -8.59
C VAL A 47 25.64 -2.53 -9.61
N ALA A 48 24.76 -3.43 -10.04
CA ALA A 48 25.11 -4.44 -11.05
C ALA A 48 25.49 -3.81 -12.40
N THR A 49 24.78 -2.76 -12.83
CA THR A 49 25.11 -2.00 -14.05
C THR A 49 26.50 -1.35 -13.93
N LEU A 50 26.80 -0.75 -12.77
CA LEU A 50 28.11 -0.15 -12.52
C LEU A 50 29.24 -1.19 -12.53
N ILE A 51 29.05 -2.33 -11.87
CA ILE A 51 30.04 -3.41 -11.85
C ILE A 51 30.28 -3.95 -13.26
N THR A 52 29.22 -4.29 -13.98
CA THR A 52 29.33 -4.86 -15.35
C THR A 52 30.01 -3.90 -16.33
N TRP A 53 29.81 -2.60 -16.16
CA TRP A 53 30.50 -1.57 -16.95
C TRP A 53 32.00 -1.48 -16.60
N LEU A 54 32.35 -1.49 -15.31
CA LEU A 54 33.74 -1.39 -14.85
C LEU A 54 34.58 -2.64 -15.16
N THR A 55 33.96 -3.81 -15.19
CA THR A 55 34.65 -5.08 -15.45
C THR A 55 34.68 -5.47 -16.92
N ASP A 56 34.19 -4.62 -17.82
CA ASP A 56 34.00 -4.93 -19.25
C ASP A 56 33.27 -6.27 -19.45
N ALA A 57 32.20 -6.46 -18.68
CA ALA A 57 31.42 -7.70 -18.73
C ALA A 57 30.74 -7.85 -20.11
N PRO A 58 30.37 -9.09 -20.51
CA PRO A 58 29.73 -9.30 -21.80
C PRO A 58 28.50 -8.40 -21.97
N GLY A 59 28.38 -7.77 -23.14
CA GLY A 59 27.38 -6.71 -23.37
C GLY A 59 25.93 -7.11 -23.04
N LEU A 60 25.58 -8.40 -23.16
CA LEU A 60 24.28 -8.91 -22.77
C LEU A 60 23.98 -8.73 -21.27
N TRP A 61 24.98 -8.94 -20.39
CA TRP A 61 24.83 -8.75 -18.95
C TRP A 61 24.64 -7.27 -18.62
N PHE A 62 25.47 -6.40 -19.21
CA PHE A 62 25.32 -4.95 -19.06
C PHE A 62 23.94 -4.46 -19.53
N GLN A 63 23.51 -4.89 -20.72
CA GLN A 63 22.20 -4.54 -21.27
C GLN A 63 21.06 -5.03 -20.38
N THR A 64 21.17 -6.22 -19.80
CA THR A 64 20.17 -6.77 -18.87
C THR A 64 20.09 -5.95 -17.59
N CYS A 65 21.24 -5.62 -16.98
CA CYS A 65 21.30 -4.79 -15.78
C CYS A 65 20.75 -3.39 -16.03
N LEU A 66 21.11 -2.79 -17.16
CA LEU A 66 20.63 -1.48 -17.57
C LEU A 66 19.13 -1.48 -17.85
N ALA A 67 18.61 -2.50 -18.54
CA ALA A 67 17.18 -2.64 -18.78
C ALA A 67 16.40 -2.80 -17.46
N GLY A 68 16.91 -3.60 -16.52
CA GLY A 68 16.33 -3.74 -15.19
C GLY A 68 16.33 -2.43 -14.39
N LEU A 69 17.41 -1.64 -14.47
CA LEU A 69 17.47 -0.31 -13.87
C LEU A 69 16.43 0.65 -14.47
N LEU A 70 16.40 0.75 -15.81
CA LEU A 70 15.49 1.64 -16.53
C LEU A 70 14.03 1.27 -16.30
N TRP A 71 13.70 -0.02 -16.26
CA TRP A 71 12.34 -0.50 -16.01
C TRP A 71 11.96 -0.48 -14.52
N GLY A 72 12.95 -0.54 -13.63
CA GLY A 72 12.75 -0.45 -12.19
C GLY A 72 12.34 0.95 -11.71
N ILE A 73 12.75 2.01 -12.42
CA ILE A 73 12.39 3.41 -12.12
C ILE A 73 10.87 3.63 -12.17
N PRO A 74 10.14 3.34 -13.27
CA PRO A 74 8.69 3.50 -13.30
C PRO A 74 7.98 2.62 -12.27
N GLY A 75 8.44 1.38 -12.06
CA GLY A 75 7.93 0.51 -11.00
C GLY A 75 8.03 1.15 -9.61
N THR A 76 9.18 1.72 -9.27
CA THR A 76 9.40 2.37 -7.98
C THR A 76 8.58 3.66 -7.83
N LEU A 77 8.48 4.47 -8.88
CA LEU A 77 7.62 5.65 -8.92
C LEU A 77 6.16 5.31 -8.61
N THR A 78 5.62 4.27 -9.24
CA THR A 78 4.23 3.85 -8.99
C THR A 78 4.03 3.41 -7.53
N MET A 79 4.99 2.70 -6.93
CA MET A 79 4.93 2.32 -5.51
C MET A 79 5.01 3.52 -4.57
N VAL A 80 5.86 4.53 -4.87
CA VAL A 80 5.94 5.76 -4.08
C VAL A 80 4.62 6.53 -4.14
N VAL A 81 4.01 6.65 -5.32
CA VAL A 81 2.70 7.31 -5.49
C VAL A 81 1.61 6.52 -4.77
N HIS A 82 1.63 5.19 -4.85
CA HIS A 82 0.70 4.32 -4.16
C HIS A 82 0.80 4.47 -2.64
N ASP A 83 2.01 4.42 -2.08
CA ASP A 83 2.23 4.59 -0.63
C ASP A 83 1.86 6.01 -0.16
N ARG A 84 2.06 7.05 -0.99
CA ARG A 84 1.60 8.42 -0.69
C ARG A 84 0.09 8.53 -0.63
N ASN A 85 -0.63 7.94 -1.58
CA ASN A 85 -2.09 7.93 -1.60
C ASN A 85 -2.65 7.12 -0.41
N ARG A 86 -1.98 6.00 -0.08
CA ARG A 86 -2.30 5.17 1.08
C ARG A 86 -2.10 5.93 2.40
N ARG A 87 -0.99 6.66 2.55
CA ARG A 87 -0.75 7.55 3.71
C ARG A 87 -1.82 8.64 3.83
N ARG A 88 -2.20 9.29 2.71
CA ARG A 88 -3.27 10.31 2.70
C ARG A 88 -4.62 9.77 3.14
N ARG A 89 -5.00 8.56 2.70
CA ARG A 89 -6.27 7.93 3.12
C ARG A 89 -6.30 7.62 4.61
N ARG A 90 -5.18 7.17 5.20
CA ARG A 90 -5.08 6.90 6.64
C ARG A 90 -5.28 8.16 7.49
N ALA A 91 -4.69 9.29 7.08
CA ALA A 91 -4.87 10.57 7.76
C ALA A 91 -6.34 11.08 7.74
N LEU A 92 -7.14 10.67 6.75
CA LEU A 92 -8.55 11.05 6.64
C LEU A 92 -9.50 10.13 7.43
N THR A 93 -9.11 8.88 7.68
CA THR A 93 -9.95 7.88 8.39
C THR A 93 -9.65 7.82 9.89
N HIS A 94 -8.46 8.26 10.32
CA HIS A 94 -8.04 8.31 11.72
C HIS A 94 -7.60 9.73 12.09
N PRO A 95 -8.50 10.58 12.63
CA PRO A 95 -8.19 11.97 12.98
C PRO A 95 -7.11 12.12 14.06
N GLU A 96 -6.82 11.05 14.81
CA GLU A 96 -5.70 10.96 15.76
C GLU A 96 -4.32 10.76 15.11
N PHE A 97 -4.23 10.55 13.79
CA PHE A 97 -2.96 10.29 13.10
C PHE A 97 -2.30 11.60 12.61
N THR A 98 -1.58 12.28 13.51
CA THR A 98 -0.67 13.38 13.15
C THR A 98 0.56 12.83 12.42
N VAL A 99 0.75 13.23 11.17
CA VAL A 99 1.98 12.98 10.41
C VAL A 99 2.88 14.18 10.60
N ASP A 100 3.85 14.09 11.51
CA ASP A 100 4.94 15.06 11.56
C ASP A 100 5.76 14.94 10.27
N ALA A 101 5.90 16.07 9.59
CA ALA A 101 6.47 16.21 8.26
C ALA A 101 8.01 16.19 8.27
#